data_AF-A0A068U8E8-F1
#
_entry.id   AF-A0A068U8E8-F1
#
_cell.length_a   1.000
_cell.length_b   1.000
_cell.length_c   1.000
_cell.angle_alpha   90.00
_cell.angle_beta   90.00
_cell.angle_gamma   90.00
#
_symmetry.space_group_name_H-M   'P 1'
#
loop_
_entity.id
_entity.type
_entity.pdbx_description
1 polymer ?
#
loop_
_entity_poly.entity_id
_entity_poly.type
_entity_poly.pdbx_seq_one_letter_code
_entity_poly.pdbx_strand_id
1 'polypeptide(L)'
;MGGKLSILENRTYYSIELRMWVQPARPDKFEKIIRVKPGGTIRAKAKQEGLLYFDKVLVMVHANGVGTGNCIFPLHLMASAKIICDRNQHGRVVIRRKRAFNFCRLKFFS
;
A
#
# COMPACT_ATOMS: atom_id res chain seq x y z
N MET A 1 19.90 -8.82 -6.42
CA MET A 1 19.35 -7.78 -5.50
C MET A 1 17.86 -7.63 -5.75
N GLY A 2 17.01 -8.29 -4.95
CA GLY A 2 15.55 -8.30 -5.15
C GLY A 2 14.87 -7.13 -4.43
N GLY A 3 14.14 -6.30 -5.15
CA GLY A 3 13.36 -5.21 -4.55
C GLY A 3 12.29 -5.76 -3.60
N LYS A 4 12.13 -5.13 -2.43
CA LYS A 4 11.12 -5.53 -1.44
C LYS A 4 9.73 -5.40 -2.06
N LEU A 5 8.98 -6.49 -2.00
CA LEU A 5 7.69 -6.65 -2.66
C LEU A 5 6.61 -6.78 -1.60
N SER A 6 5.61 -5.91 -1.70
CA SER A 6 4.46 -5.91 -0.80
C SER A 6 3.21 -6.26 -1.58
N ILE A 7 2.39 -7.15 -1.04
CA ILE A 7 1.14 -7.55 -1.67
C ILE A 7 0.04 -6.59 -1.22
N LEU A 8 -0.71 -6.02 -2.16
CA LEU A 8 -1.91 -5.24 -1.90
C LEU A 8 -3.12 -6.06 -2.33
N GLU A 9 -3.94 -6.44 -1.38
CA GLU A 9 -5.17 -7.20 -1.60
C GLU A 9 -6.37 -6.30 -1.33
N ASN A 10 -7.32 -6.28 -2.26
CA ASN A 10 -8.59 -5.61 -2.12
C ASN A 10 -9.69 -6.64 -1.86
N ARG A 11 -10.17 -6.72 -0.61
CA ARG A 11 -11.31 -7.56 -0.22
C ARG A 11 -12.64 -6.82 -0.23
N THR A 12 -12.64 -5.57 -0.67
CA THR A 12 -13.85 -4.76 -0.79
C THR A 12 -14.49 -4.93 -2.16
N TYR A 13 -15.75 -4.52 -2.26
CA TYR A 13 -16.46 -4.36 -3.55
C TYR A 13 -16.12 -3.04 -4.26
N TYR A 14 -15.27 -2.21 -3.67
CA TYR A 14 -14.91 -0.90 -4.21
C TYR A 14 -13.66 -1.01 -5.07
N SER A 15 -13.56 -0.17 -6.10
CA SER A 15 -12.30 0.07 -6.78
C SER A 15 -11.41 0.87 -5.83
N ILE A 16 -10.36 0.23 -5.32
CA ILE A 16 -9.43 0.88 -4.40
C ILE A 16 -8.32 1.54 -5.20
N GLU A 17 -8.07 2.81 -4.92
CA GLU A 17 -6.95 3.56 -5.49
C GLU A 17 -6.02 4.02 -4.37
N LEU A 18 -4.74 3.75 -4.53
CA LEU A 18 -3.68 4.32 -3.70
C LEU A 18 -3.08 5.48 -4.46
N ARG A 19 -3.32 6.69 -3.99
CA ARG A 19 -2.82 7.90 -4.60
C ARG A 19 -1.64 8.41 -3.81
N MET A 20 -0.53 8.63 -4.51
CA MET A 20 0.75 9.02 -3.93
C MET A 20 1.08 10.47 -4.29
N TRP A 21 1.54 11.23 -3.32
CA TRP A 21 2.10 12.57 -3.54
C TRP A 21 3.31 12.79 -2.65
N VAL A 22 4.22 13.64 -3.09
CA VAL A 22 5.44 14.04 -2.37
C VAL A 22 5.17 15.37 -1.68
N GLN A 23 5.34 15.47 -0.36
CA GLN A 23 5.29 16.77 0.31
C GLN A 23 6.39 17.71 -0.20
N PRO A 24 6.10 19.01 -0.39
CA PRO A 24 4.92 19.76 0.04
C PRO A 24 3.78 19.83 -1.00
N ALA A 25 3.81 18.99 -2.04
CA ALA A 25 2.79 19.02 -3.07
C ALA A 25 1.40 18.81 -2.45
N ARG A 26 0.43 19.56 -2.97
CA ARG A 26 -0.95 19.46 -2.52
C ARG A 26 -1.54 18.09 -2.91
N PRO A 27 -2.47 17.54 -2.12
CA PRO A 27 -3.07 16.23 -2.33
C PRO A 27 -3.98 16.11 -3.57
N ASP A 28 -4.05 17.13 -4.43
CA ASP A 28 -4.66 17.12 -5.76
C ASP A 28 -3.64 16.82 -6.87
N LYS A 29 -2.33 17.00 -6.61
CA LYS A 29 -1.24 16.70 -7.55
C LYS A 29 -0.61 15.35 -7.26
N PHE A 30 -1.31 14.30 -7.67
CA PHE A 30 -0.83 12.93 -7.51
C PHE A 30 0.28 12.62 -8.52
N GLU A 31 1.41 12.10 -8.05
CA GLU A 31 2.47 11.61 -8.91
C GLU A 31 2.17 10.21 -9.43
N LYS A 32 1.50 9.40 -8.61
CA LYS A 32 1.19 8.02 -8.94
C LYS A 32 -0.14 7.58 -8.37
N ILE A 33 -0.88 6.82 -9.18
CA ILE A 33 -2.13 6.18 -8.78
C ILE A 33 -2.01 4.69 -9.04
N ILE A 34 -2.08 3.89 -7.99
CA ILE A 34 -2.14 2.44 -8.08
C ILE A 34 -3.58 2.00 -7.88
N ARG A 35 -4.14 1.29 -8.86
CA ARG A 35 -5.52 0.81 -8.82
C ARG A 35 -5.59 -0.68 -8.54
N VAL A 36 -6.46 -1.07 -7.61
CA VAL A 36 -6.76 -2.45 -7.28
C VAL A 36 -8.26 -2.67 -7.46
N LYS A 37 -8.62 -3.47 -8.47
CA LYS A 37 -10.02 -3.84 -8.74
C LYS A 37 -10.64 -4.55 -7.52
N PRO A 38 -11.97 -4.54 -7.37
CA PRO A 38 -12.66 -5.34 -6.35
C PRO A 38 -12.23 -6.81 -6.39
N GLY A 39 -11.94 -7.41 -5.24
CA GLY A 39 -11.41 -8.79 -5.15
C GLY A 39 -9.99 -8.98 -5.71
N GLY A 40 -9.38 -7.93 -6.24
CA GLY A 40 -8.10 -7.98 -6.92
C GLY A 40 -6.92 -8.00 -5.96
N THR A 41 -5.81 -8.53 -6.45
CA THR A 41 -4.52 -8.48 -5.75
C THR A 41 -3.45 -7.97 -6.70
N ILE A 42 -2.61 -7.05 -6.23
CA ILE A 42 -1.45 -6.57 -6.98
C ILE A 42 -0.19 -6.69 -6.14
N ARG A 43 0.96 -6.73 -6.82
CA ARG A 43 2.27 -6.72 -6.19
C ARG A 43 2.88 -5.34 -6.36
N ALA A 44 3.02 -4.59 -5.27
CA ALA A 44 3.75 -3.33 -5.28
C ALA A 44 5.24 -3.58 -5.04
N LYS A 45 6.07 -3.16 -5.99
CA LYS A 45 7.53 -3.15 -5.84
C LYS A 45 7.97 -1.75 -5.50
N ALA A 46 8.56 -1.60 -4.32
CA ALA A 46 9.03 -0.34 -3.78
C ALA A 46 9.74 0.60 -4.77
N LYS A 47 10.69 0.05 -5.54
CA LYS A 47 11.52 0.76 -6.50
C LYS A 47 10.74 1.23 -7.73
N GLN A 48 9.83 0.40 -8.23
CA GLN A 48 8.99 0.73 -9.40
C GLN A 48 7.85 1.68 -9.02
N GLU A 49 7.39 1.60 -7.78
CA GLU A 49 6.33 2.45 -7.24
C GLU A 49 6.83 3.78 -6.67
N GLY A 50 8.13 4.10 -6.78
CA GLY A 50 8.70 5.34 -6.24
C GLY A 50 8.72 5.42 -4.71
N LEU A 51 8.31 4.36 -4.01
CA LEU A 51 8.16 4.30 -2.55
C LEU A 51 9.49 4.27 -1.78
N LEU A 52 10.61 4.00 -2.45
CA LEU A 52 11.94 3.91 -1.81
C LEU A 52 12.60 5.26 -1.54
N TYR A 53 12.19 6.32 -2.23
CA TYR A 53 12.97 7.55 -2.31
C TYR A 53 12.51 8.67 -1.38
N PHE A 54 11.51 8.45 -0.52
CA PHE A 54 10.87 9.58 0.13
C PHE A 54 10.39 9.29 1.56
N ASP A 55 11.06 9.93 2.52
CA ASP A 55 10.50 10.24 3.85
C ASP A 55 9.31 11.23 3.76
N LYS A 56 9.07 11.80 2.57
CA LYS A 56 8.05 12.81 2.29
C LYS A 56 6.88 12.32 1.44
N VAL A 57 6.85 11.05 1.02
CA VAL A 57 5.71 10.51 0.26
C VAL A 57 4.61 10.10 1.22
N LEU A 58 3.39 10.53 0.90
CA LEU A 58 2.17 10.08 1.55
C LEU A 58 1.32 9.31 0.55
N VAL A 59 0.66 8.25 1.04
CA VAL A 59 -0.25 7.43 0.23
C VAL A 59 -1.64 7.52 0.85
N MET A 60 -2.61 8.06 0.11
CA MET A 60 -4.02 8.08 0.51
C MET A 60 -4.76 6.94 -0.16
N VAL A 61 -5.69 6.37 0.58
CA VAL A 61 -6.60 5.35 0.05
C VAL A 61 -7.90 6.00 -0.36
N HIS A 62 -8.25 5.83 -1.63
CA HIS A 62 -9.53 6.20 -2.21
C HIS A 62 -10.33 4.93 -2.50
N ALA A 63 -11.65 5.02 -2.36
CA ALA A 63 -12.60 3.98 -2.71
C ALA A 63 -13.61 4.55 -3.69
N ASN A 64 -13.71 3.95 -4.89
CA ASN A 64 -14.53 4.47 -5.98
C ASN A 64 -14.26 5.96 -6.28
N GLY A 65 -12.99 6.37 -6.19
CA GLY A 65 -12.56 7.76 -6.39
C GLY A 65 -12.73 8.69 -5.17
N VAL A 66 -13.50 8.29 -4.16
CA VAL A 66 -13.72 9.09 -2.94
C VAL A 66 -12.62 8.84 -1.91
N GLY A 67 -12.07 9.90 -1.33
CA GLY A 67 -11.05 9.80 -0.29
C GLY A 67 -11.62 9.13 0.97
N THR A 68 -10.97 8.06 1.44
CA THR A 68 -11.43 7.33 2.64
C THR A 68 -10.96 7.97 3.95
N GLY A 69 -10.11 8.99 3.89
CA GLY A 69 -9.41 9.57 5.04
C GLY A 69 -8.28 8.71 5.60
N ASN A 70 -8.07 7.50 5.07
CA ASN A 70 -6.98 6.64 5.48
C ASN A 70 -5.69 6.96 4.71
N CYS A 71 -4.59 7.05 5.45
CA CYS A 71 -3.24 7.23 4.90
C CYS A 71 -2.34 6.04 5.25
N ILE A 72 -1.49 5.65 4.31
CA ILE A 72 -0.44 4.66 4.49
C ILE A 72 0.91 5.36 4.29
N PHE A 73 1.79 5.27 5.28
CA PHE A 73 3.17 5.70 5.08
C PHE A 73 3.93 4.69 4.21
N PRO A 74 4.75 5.14 3.25
CA PRO A 74 5.60 4.27 2.43
C PRO A 74 6.41 3.29 3.27
N LEU A 75 6.97 3.73 4.40
CA LEU A 75 7.70 2.87 5.34
C LEU A 75 6.86 1.67 5.82
N HIS A 76 5.57 1.87 6.07
CA HIS A 76 4.66 0.79 6.46
C HIS A 76 4.32 -0.13 5.30
N LEU A 77 4.18 0.42 4.09
CA LEU A 77 4.05 -0.34 2.85
C LEU A 77 5.26 -1.25 2.66
N MET A 78 6.45 -0.73 2.92
CA MET A 78 7.73 -1.43 2.86
C MET A 78 7.94 -2.45 3.97
N ALA A 79 7.46 -2.19 5.19
CA ALA A 79 7.61 -3.11 6.32
C ALA A 79 6.62 -4.28 6.28
N SER A 80 5.53 -4.15 5.52
CA SER A 80 4.46 -5.14 5.46
C SER A 80 4.71 -6.12 4.32
N ALA A 81 4.58 -7.42 4.57
CA ALA A 81 4.51 -8.41 3.49
C ALA A 81 3.21 -8.26 2.70
N LYS A 82 2.14 -7.85 3.39
CA LYS A 82 0.82 -7.73 2.80
C LYS A 82 0.00 -6.62 3.45
N ILE A 83 -0.71 -5.86 2.64
CA ILE A 83 -1.70 -4.87 3.03
C ILE A 83 -3.04 -5.31 2.45
N ILE A 84 -4.04 -5.35 3.31
CA ILE A 84 -5.38 -5.81 2.98
C ILE A 84 -6.32 -4.62 3.17
N CYS A 85 -6.98 -4.21 2.09
CA CYS A 85 -8.08 -3.26 2.13
C CYS A 85 -9.36 -4.06 2.35
N ASP A 86 -10.01 -3.82 3.48
CA ASP A 86 -11.20 -4.53 3.94
C ASP A 86 -12.32 -3.54 4.25
N ARG A 87 -13.51 -4.04 4.57
CA ARG A 87 -14.66 -3.23 4.95
C ARG A 87 -15.05 -3.55 6.39
N ASN A 88 -15.33 -2.53 7.19
CA ASN A 88 -15.93 -2.76 8.51
C ASN A 88 -17.45 -2.95 8.41
N GLN A 89 -18.08 -3.30 9.54
CA GLN A 89 -19.53 -3.47 9.67
C GLN A 89 -20.34 -2.21 9.31
N HIS A 90 -19.73 -1.01 9.41
CA HIS A 90 -20.35 0.27 9.04
C HIS A 90 -20.10 0.66 7.59
N GLY A 91 -19.50 -0.24 6.82
CA GLY A 91 -19.25 -0.05 5.41
C GLY A 91 -18.04 0.80 5.04
N ARG A 92 -17.25 1.25 6.01
CA ARG A 92 -16.03 2.05 5.80
C ARG A 92 -14.86 1.15 5.43
N VAL A 93 -13.97 1.66 4.58
CA VAL A 93 -12.72 0.97 4.23
C VAL A 93 -11.77 0.99 5.44
N VAL A 94 -11.25 -0.18 5.78
CA VAL A 94 -10.26 -0.39 6.83
C VAL A 94 -9.02 -1.02 6.21
N ILE A 95 -7.85 -0.58 6.66
CA ILE A 95 -6.57 -1.07 6.17
C ILE A 95 -5.95 -1.97 7.23
N ARG A 96 -5.77 -3.24 6.90
CA ARG A 96 -5.10 -4.23 7.75
C ARG A 96 -3.70 -4.50 7.20
N ARG A 97 -2.71 -4.50 8.09
CA ARG A 97 -1.30 -4.76 7.74
C ARG A 97 -0.90 -6.12 8.27
N LYS A 98 -0.38 -6.99 7.40
CA LYS A 98 0.31 -8.21 7.80
C LYS A 98 1.81 -7.95 7.69
N ARG A 99 2.48 -7.91 8.84
CA ARG A 99 3.94 -7.77 8.87
C ARG A 99 4.58 -8.92 8.09
N ALA A 100 5.68 -8.62 7.42
CA ALA A 100 6.58 -9.67 6.98
C ALA A 100 7.10 -10.34 8.26
N PHE A 101 6.62 -11.55 8.56
CA PHE A 101 7.23 -12.35 9.61
C PHE A 101 8.63 -12.72 9.11
N ASN A 102 9.67 -12.19 9.77
CA ASN A 102 11.06 -12.60 9.60
C ASN A 102 11.29 -14.00 10.20
N PHE A 103 10.49 -15.01 9.85
CA PHE A 103 10.90 -16.39 10.11
C PHE A 103 11.76 -16.86 8.93
N CYS A 104 12.94 -17.38 9.26
CA CYS A 104 13.99 -17.88 8.37
C CYS A 104 14.98 -16.83 7.82
N ARG A 105 15.80 -16.26 8.71
CA ARG A 105 17.25 -16.27 8.44
C ARG A 105 17.82 -17.56 9.04
N LEU A 106 17.60 -18.70 8.37
CA LEU A 106 18.53 -19.81 8.52
C LEU A 106 19.79 -19.39 7.78
N LYS A 107 20.76 -18.87 8.53
CA LYS A 107 22.14 -18.86 8.06
C LYS A 107 22.59 -20.32 8.05
N PHE A 108 22.48 -21.00 6.92
CA PHE A 108 23.37 -22.13 6.67
C PHE A 108 24.72 -21.52 6.33
N PHE A 109 25.63 -21.55 7.30
CA PHE A 109 27.04 -21.64 6.98
C PHE A 109 27.30 -23.09 6.61
N SER A 110 27.71 -23.31 5.37
CA SER A 110 28.51 -24.46 4.96
C SER A 110 29.49 -24.01 3.91
#